data_AF-A0A841BU95-F1
#
_entry.id   AF-A0A841BU95-F1
#
_cell.length_a   1.000
_cell.length_b   1.000
_cell.length_c   1.000
_cell.angle_alpha   90.00
_cell.angle_beta   90.00
_cell.angle_gamma   90.00
#
_symmetry.space_group_name_H-M   'P 1'
#
loop_
_entity.id
_entity.type
_entity.pdbx_description
1 polymer ?
#
loop_
_entity_poly.entity_id
_entity_poly.type
_entity_poly.pdbx_seq_one_letter_code
_entity_poly.pdbx_strand_id
1 'polypeptide(L)'
;MPSQSAHGQRTRFAPPIAFGPDEWDLLIRLPARVMIAATSAEPDSDERTVAEGLAGIDAIAAGTISDSDLVRAVVGAIYAEQDPDPPSAEQFLDRHAGITEVLVNCRAASAALGRRADPADANAYRQWITSIAARVCGASRSGGIFGLGGATVSTGEKTFLDDLYRALNA
;
A
#
# COMPACT_ATOMS: atom_id res chain seq x y z
N MET A 1 -6.36 46.59 -13.26
CA MET A 1 -5.74 45.75 -12.23
C MET A 1 -5.44 44.39 -12.83
N PRO A 2 -4.19 43.91 -12.90
CA PRO A 2 -3.92 42.53 -13.26
C PRO A 2 -3.91 41.68 -12.00
N SER A 3 -4.90 40.81 -11.83
CA SER A 3 -4.88 39.77 -10.79
C SER A 3 -3.93 38.67 -11.26
N GLN A 4 -2.74 38.63 -10.65
CA GLN A 4 -1.82 37.51 -10.78
C GLN A 4 -2.43 36.29 -10.07
N SER A 5 -2.85 35.30 -10.83
CA SER A 5 -3.16 33.97 -10.31
C SER A 5 -1.85 33.30 -9.92
N ALA A 6 -1.57 33.26 -8.62
CA ALA A 6 -0.52 32.46 -8.04
C ALA A 6 -0.78 30.97 -8.40
N HIS A 7 -0.09 30.48 -9.42
CA HIS A 7 0.08 29.05 -9.62
C HIS A 7 0.94 28.55 -8.47
N GLY A 8 0.29 28.01 -7.44
CA GLY A 8 0.96 27.23 -6.41
C GLY A 8 1.78 26.15 -7.09
N GLN A 9 3.09 26.27 -6.98
CA GLN A 9 4.05 25.25 -7.41
C GLN A 9 3.64 23.96 -6.71
N ARG A 10 2.99 23.05 -7.44
CA ARG A 10 2.69 21.70 -6.97
C ARG A 10 4.03 21.04 -6.68
N THR A 11 4.43 20.99 -5.42
CA THR A 11 5.67 20.33 -5.00
C THR A 11 5.46 18.82 -5.13
N ARG A 12 5.43 18.30 -6.36
CA ARG A 12 5.61 16.87 -6.60
C ARG A 12 6.98 16.54 -6.07
N PHE A 13 7.04 15.67 -5.06
CA PHE A 13 8.31 15.11 -4.62
C PHE A 13 8.96 14.45 -5.85
N ALA A 14 10.12 14.96 -6.27
CA ALA A 14 10.78 14.45 -7.46
C ALA A 14 11.12 12.97 -7.25
N PRO A 15 10.89 12.10 -8.25
CA PRO A 15 11.30 10.71 -8.15
C PRO A 15 12.80 10.65 -7.85
N PRO A 16 13.27 9.66 -7.06
CA PRO A 16 14.69 9.35 -7.02
C PRO A 16 15.18 9.18 -8.46
N ILE A 17 16.40 9.66 -8.78
CA ILE A 17 16.95 9.67 -10.15
C ILE A 17 16.86 8.29 -10.83
N ALA A 18 16.81 7.22 -10.03
CA ALA A 18 16.65 5.84 -10.46
C ALA A 18 15.30 5.54 -11.16
N PHE A 19 14.20 6.23 -10.87
CA PHE A 19 12.84 5.89 -11.33
C PHE A 19 12.27 6.88 -12.34
N GLY A 20 11.57 6.36 -13.35
CA GLY A 20 10.73 7.19 -14.22
C GLY A 20 9.47 7.71 -13.48
N PRO A 21 8.80 8.75 -14.01
CA PRO A 21 7.60 9.30 -13.39
C PRO A 21 6.48 8.26 -13.16
N ASP A 22 6.22 7.41 -14.15
CA ASP A 22 5.15 6.41 -14.08
C ASP A 22 5.51 5.27 -13.10
N GLU A 23 6.78 4.86 -13.05
CA GLU A 23 7.26 3.85 -12.11
C GLU A 23 7.24 4.37 -10.67
N TRP A 24 7.54 5.65 -10.48
CA TRP A 24 7.47 6.30 -9.18
C TRP A 24 6.04 6.47 -8.69
N ASP A 25 5.13 6.91 -9.56
CA ASP A 25 3.70 7.00 -9.26
C ASP A 25 3.13 5.63 -8.86
N LEU A 26 3.52 4.56 -9.57
CA LEU A 26 3.18 3.18 -9.20
C LEU A 26 3.66 2.85 -7.78
N LEU A 27 4.90 3.17 -7.42
CA LEU A 27 5.46 2.88 -6.08
C LEU A 27 4.78 3.66 -4.96
N ILE A 28 4.30 4.88 -5.24
CA ILE A 28 3.57 5.74 -4.28
C ILE A 28 2.14 5.23 -4.07
N ARG A 29 1.44 4.84 -5.15
CA ARG A 29 0.05 4.38 -5.06
C ARG A 29 -0.09 2.96 -4.51
N LEU A 30 0.93 2.10 -4.70
CA LEU A 30 0.85 0.68 -4.36
C LEU A 30 0.52 0.40 -2.88
N PRO A 31 1.13 1.06 -1.87
CA PRO A 31 0.82 0.84 -0.45
C PRO A 31 -0.68 0.98 -0.12
N ALA A 32 -1.31 2.05 -0.63
CA ALA A 32 -2.73 2.30 -0.43
C ALA A 32 -3.60 1.25 -1.15
N ARG A 33 -3.25 0.88 -2.39
CA ARG A 33 -3.99 -0.14 -3.15
C ARG A 33 -3.89 -1.53 -2.50
N VAL A 34 -2.72 -1.87 -1.95
CA VAL A 34 -2.51 -3.12 -1.19
C VAL A 34 -3.33 -3.13 0.09
N MET A 35 -3.43 -2.01 0.80
CA MET A 35 -4.33 -1.88 1.96
C MET A 35 -5.79 -2.18 1.56
N ILE A 36 -6.28 -1.55 0.48
CA ILE A 36 -7.66 -1.74 0.00
C ILE A 36 -7.89 -3.21 -0.42
N ALA A 37 -6.96 -3.81 -1.15
CA ALA A 37 -7.03 -5.22 -1.54
C ALA A 37 -7.03 -6.16 -0.32
N ALA A 38 -6.22 -5.87 0.70
CA ALA A 38 -6.19 -6.64 1.94
C ALA A 38 -7.53 -6.59 2.69
N THR A 39 -8.17 -5.42 2.78
CA THR A 39 -9.54 -5.31 3.35
C THR A 39 -10.61 -6.03 2.53
N SER A 40 -10.33 -6.24 1.24
CA SER A 40 -11.24 -6.90 0.30
C SER A 40 -10.97 -8.39 0.16
N ALA A 41 -9.96 -8.95 0.84
CA ALA A 41 -9.52 -10.33 0.64
C ALA A 41 -10.52 -11.38 1.16
N GLU A 42 -11.42 -11.02 2.08
CA GLU A 42 -12.45 -11.91 2.61
C GLU A 42 -13.79 -11.65 1.92
N PRO A 43 -14.47 -12.68 1.37
CA PRO A 43 -15.77 -12.53 0.70
C PRO A 43 -16.88 -11.96 1.59
N ASP A 44 -16.94 -12.38 2.85
CA ASP A 44 -17.92 -11.97 3.86
C ASP A 44 -17.51 -10.66 4.60
N SER A 45 -16.52 -9.90 4.09
CA SER A 45 -16.10 -8.62 4.68
C SER A 45 -17.06 -7.45 4.40
N ASP A 46 -18.37 -7.68 4.48
CA ASP A 46 -19.40 -6.64 4.29
C ASP A 46 -19.25 -5.48 5.30
N GLU A 47 -18.49 -5.68 6.38
CA GLU A 47 -18.03 -4.62 7.28
C GLU A 47 -16.52 -4.41 7.16
N ARG A 48 -16.09 -3.49 6.27
CA ARG A 48 -14.75 -2.90 6.37
C ARG A 48 -14.59 -2.29 7.76
N THR A 49 -13.71 -2.84 8.58
CA THR A 49 -13.61 -2.34 9.95
C THR A 49 -12.78 -1.07 10.01
N VAL A 50 -13.15 -0.16 10.91
CA VAL A 50 -12.32 1.02 11.21
C VAL A 50 -10.92 0.57 11.68
N ALA A 51 -10.83 -0.56 12.38
CA ALA A 51 -9.58 -1.16 12.84
C ALA A 51 -8.66 -1.57 11.69
N GLU A 52 -9.19 -2.20 10.63
CA GLU A 52 -8.44 -2.52 9.41
C GLU A 52 -7.87 -1.29 8.72
N GLY A 53 -8.69 -0.25 8.56
CA GLY A 53 -8.25 1.00 7.97
C GLY A 53 -7.13 1.68 8.76
N LEU A 54 -7.30 1.77 10.09
CA LEU A 54 -6.28 2.34 10.98
C LEU A 54 -4.99 1.52 10.98
N ALA A 55 -5.08 0.19 11.03
CA ALA A 55 -3.91 -0.68 10.98
C ALA A 55 -3.14 -0.55 9.66
N GLY A 56 -3.85 -0.36 8.54
CA GLY A 56 -3.24 -0.05 7.26
C GLY A 56 -2.51 1.29 7.27
N ILE A 57 -3.14 2.35 7.78
CA ILE A 57 -2.54 3.68 7.87
C ILE A 57 -1.29 3.65 8.75
N ASP A 58 -1.36 3.02 9.92
CA ASP A 58 -0.22 2.84 10.83
C ASP A 58 0.90 2.02 10.17
N ALA A 59 0.55 1.03 9.35
CA ALA A 59 1.53 0.24 8.62
C ALA A 59 2.24 1.04 7.52
N ILE A 60 1.53 1.93 6.83
CA ILE A 60 2.14 2.87 5.88
C ILE A 60 3.05 3.85 6.64
N ALA A 61 2.55 4.44 7.73
CA ALA A 61 3.31 5.37 8.57
C ALA A 61 4.60 4.74 9.13
N ALA A 62 4.61 3.44 9.43
CA ALA A 62 5.79 2.72 9.88
C ALA A 62 6.96 2.75 8.87
N GLY A 63 6.70 3.02 7.59
CA GLY A 63 7.75 3.20 6.59
C GLY A 63 8.60 4.47 6.80
N THR A 64 8.12 5.46 7.57
CA THR A 64 8.89 6.67 7.92
C THR A 64 10.17 6.38 8.71
N ILE A 65 10.16 5.31 9.51
CA ILE A 65 11.28 4.87 10.34
C ILE A 65 12.05 3.69 9.73
N SER A 66 11.75 3.33 8.47
CA SER A 66 12.48 2.27 7.75
C SER A 66 13.95 2.66 7.59
N ASP A 67 14.86 1.69 7.59
CA ASP A 67 16.28 1.90 7.29
C ASP A 67 16.54 2.23 5.81
N SER A 68 15.61 1.88 4.92
CA SER A 68 15.70 2.13 3.47
C SER A 68 15.34 3.57 3.13
N ASP A 69 16.24 4.26 2.42
CA ASP A 69 15.99 5.59 1.86
C ASP A 69 14.81 5.58 0.88
N LEU A 70 14.65 4.49 0.11
CA LEU A 70 13.55 4.33 -0.82
C LEU A 70 12.20 4.30 -0.12
N VAL A 71 12.07 3.48 0.94
CA VAL A 71 10.81 3.37 1.69
C VAL A 71 10.46 4.71 2.33
N ARG A 72 11.44 5.40 2.94
CA ARG A 72 11.24 6.74 3.51
C ARG A 72 10.82 7.76 2.45
N ALA A 73 11.44 7.74 1.27
CA ALA A 73 11.10 8.61 0.16
C ALA A 73 9.68 8.37 -0.37
N VAL A 74 9.25 7.10 -0.48
CA VAL A 74 7.89 6.75 -0.91
C VAL A 74 6.88 7.28 0.11
N VAL A 75 7.10 7.05 1.40
CA VAL A 75 6.19 7.55 2.45
C VAL A 75 6.16 9.08 2.48
N GLY A 76 7.31 9.73 2.34
CA GLY A 76 7.39 11.18 2.22
C GLY A 76 6.59 11.71 1.03
N ALA A 77 6.62 11.03 -0.12
CA ALA A 77 5.85 11.38 -1.29
C ALA A 77 4.34 11.16 -1.09
N ILE A 78 3.93 10.06 -0.43
CA ILE A 78 2.52 9.80 -0.07
C ILE A 78 1.97 10.96 0.78
N TYR A 79 2.72 11.41 1.80
CA TYR A 79 2.26 12.51 2.66
C TYR A 79 2.39 13.91 2.03
N ALA A 80 3.28 14.07 1.04
CA ALA A 80 3.42 15.31 0.29
C ALA A 80 2.33 15.48 -0.78
N GLU A 81 1.68 14.38 -1.19
CA GLU A 81 0.56 14.41 -2.11
C GLU A 81 -0.64 15.09 -1.43
N GLN A 82 -0.82 16.39 -1.70
CA GLN A 82 -1.93 17.19 -1.17
C GLN A 82 -3.25 16.98 -1.91
N ASP A 83 -3.43 15.86 -2.64
CA ASP A 83 -4.72 15.59 -3.28
C ASP A 83 -5.73 15.29 -2.16
N PRO A 84 -6.78 16.13 -1.97
CA PRO A 84 -7.76 15.93 -0.92
C PRO A 84 -8.71 14.77 -1.20
N ASP A 85 -8.59 14.11 -2.37
CA ASP A 85 -9.20 12.81 -2.55
C ASP A 85 -8.29 11.81 -1.84
N PRO A 86 -8.63 11.36 -0.60
CA PRO A 86 -8.03 10.12 -0.12
C PRO A 86 -8.19 9.11 -1.25
N PRO A 87 -7.30 8.10 -1.40
CA PRO A 87 -7.64 6.97 -2.27
C PRO A 87 -9.02 6.55 -1.82
N SER A 88 -10.02 6.91 -2.61
CA SER A 88 -11.36 6.58 -2.25
C SER A 88 -11.27 5.08 -2.22
N ALA A 89 -11.88 4.48 -1.22
CA ALA A 89 -12.34 3.15 -1.47
C ALA A 89 -13.36 3.31 -2.61
N GLU A 90 -12.89 3.46 -3.86
CA GLU A 90 -13.39 2.64 -4.94
C GLU A 90 -13.34 1.23 -4.35
N GLN A 91 -14.40 0.91 -3.60
CA GLN A 91 -14.85 -0.44 -3.41
C GLN A 91 -14.76 -0.98 -4.81
N PHE A 92 -13.80 -1.88 -5.01
CA PHE A 92 -13.60 -2.46 -6.32
C PHE A 92 -14.97 -2.88 -6.82
N LEU A 93 -15.46 -2.24 -7.89
CA LEU A 93 -16.79 -2.53 -8.44
C LEU A 93 -16.92 -4.04 -8.70
N ASP A 94 -15.76 -4.66 -8.98
CA ASP A 94 -15.50 -6.09 -8.89
C ASP A 94 -14.26 -6.34 -8.00
N ARG A 95 -14.46 -6.88 -6.79
CA ARG A 95 -13.43 -7.30 -5.81
C ARG A 95 -12.33 -8.16 -6.44
N HIS A 96 -12.69 -9.14 -7.27
CA HIS A 96 -11.72 -10.06 -7.87
C HIS A 96 -10.86 -9.36 -8.91
N ALA A 97 -11.47 -8.53 -9.76
CA ALA A 97 -10.74 -7.72 -10.73
C ALA A 97 -9.78 -6.76 -10.02
N GLY A 98 -10.24 -6.14 -8.93
CA GLY A 98 -9.44 -5.24 -8.11
C GLY A 98 -8.20 -5.88 -7.49
N ILE A 99 -8.39 -7.00 -6.78
CA ILE A 99 -7.28 -7.76 -6.20
C ILE A 99 -6.30 -8.21 -7.28
N THR A 100 -6.81 -8.68 -8.43
CA THR A 100 -5.96 -9.09 -9.56
C THR A 100 -5.11 -7.92 -10.08
N GLU A 101 -5.71 -6.74 -10.23
CA GLU A 101 -4.99 -5.55 -10.67
C GLU A 101 -3.90 -5.15 -9.67
N VAL A 102 -4.17 -5.23 -8.37
CA VAL A 102 -3.16 -4.96 -7.34
C VAL A 102 -1.99 -5.94 -7.43
N LEU A 103 -2.25 -7.24 -7.63
CA LEU A 103 -1.19 -8.23 -7.82
C LEU A 103 -0.37 -7.99 -9.08
N VAL A 104 -0.99 -7.53 -10.17
CA VAL A 104 -0.29 -7.10 -11.40
C VAL A 104 0.61 -5.90 -11.11
N ASN A 105 0.10 -4.90 -10.38
CA ASN A 105 0.86 -3.73 -9.99
C ASN A 105 2.02 -4.08 -9.05
N CYS A 106 1.87 -5.04 -8.15
CA CYS A 106 2.95 -5.56 -7.31
C CYS A 106 4.08 -6.18 -8.16
N ARG A 107 3.75 -6.96 -9.19
CA ARG A 107 4.75 -7.52 -10.12
C ARG A 107 5.47 -6.43 -10.90
N ALA A 108 4.73 -5.45 -11.41
CA ALA A 108 5.30 -4.33 -12.14
C ALA A 108 6.24 -3.49 -11.26
N ALA A 109 5.84 -3.23 -10.01
CA ALA A 109 6.69 -2.56 -9.02
C ALA A 109 7.93 -3.38 -8.71
N SER A 110 7.81 -4.70 -8.50
CA SER A 110 8.96 -5.56 -8.25
C SER A 110 9.96 -5.58 -9.41
N ALA A 111 9.47 -5.61 -10.65
CA ALA A 111 10.30 -5.50 -11.84
C ALA A 111 10.99 -4.12 -11.94
N ALA A 112 10.28 -3.03 -11.63
CA ALA A 112 10.88 -1.70 -11.60
C ALA A 112 11.99 -1.60 -10.53
N LEU A 113 11.74 -2.12 -9.33
CA LEU A 113 12.70 -2.18 -8.23
C LEU A 113 13.94 -3.00 -8.62
N GLY A 114 13.75 -4.20 -9.18
CA GLY A 114 14.87 -5.06 -9.57
C GLY A 114 15.74 -4.48 -10.68
N ARG A 115 15.22 -3.56 -11.50
CA ARG A 115 16.00 -2.89 -12.55
C ARG A 115 16.74 -1.64 -12.07
N ARG A 116 16.23 -0.97 -11.03
CA ARG A 116 16.60 0.43 -10.73
C ARG A 116 17.06 0.67 -9.30
N ALA A 117 16.60 -0.12 -8.34
CA ALA A 117 16.94 0.02 -6.93
C ALA A 117 18.10 -0.91 -6.54
N ASP A 118 18.78 -0.57 -5.45
CA ASP A 118 19.68 -1.50 -4.79
C ASP A 118 18.89 -2.73 -4.28
N PRO A 119 19.45 -3.94 -4.30
CA PRO A 119 18.80 -5.13 -3.76
C PRO A 119 18.30 -4.98 -2.32
N ALA A 120 19.00 -4.23 -1.46
CA ALA A 120 18.58 -3.97 -0.09
C ALA A 120 17.31 -3.11 -0.03
N ASP A 121 17.26 -2.02 -0.81
CA ASP A 121 16.09 -1.14 -0.91
C ASP A 121 14.89 -1.85 -1.54
N ALA A 122 15.13 -2.65 -2.58
CA ALA A 122 14.08 -3.46 -3.22
C ALA A 122 13.47 -4.46 -2.21
N ASN A 123 14.31 -5.13 -1.41
CA ASN A 123 13.85 -6.07 -0.39
C ASN A 123 13.10 -5.35 0.74
N ALA A 124 13.62 -4.22 1.22
CA ALA A 124 12.98 -3.42 2.26
C ALA A 124 11.57 -2.96 1.81
N TYR A 125 11.44 -2.50 0.57
CA TYR A 125 10.14 -2.12 0.00
C TYR A 125 9.17 -3.31 -0.06
N ARG A 126 9.60 -4.47 -0.57
CA ARG A 126 8.75 -5.68 -0.64
C ARG A 126 8.28 -6.14 0.74
N GLN A 127 9.19 -6.13 1.74
CA GLN A 127 8.86 -6.47 3.11
C GLN A 127 7.87 -5.49 3.72
N TRP A 128 8.04 -4.19 3.46
CA TRP A 128 7.13 -3.16 3.94
C TRP A 128 5.72 -3.33 3.35
N ILE A 129 5.59 -3.54 2.03
CA ILE A 129 4.29 -3.83 1.40
C ILE A 129 3.63 -5.08 1.98
N THR A 130 4.41 -6.15 2.18
CA THR A 130 3.92 -7.39 2.79
C THR A 130 3.44 -7.16 4.23
N SER A 131 4.15 -6.34 4.99
CA SER A 131 3.80 -5.97 6.36
C SER A 131 2.49 -5.17 6.42
N ILE A 132 2.24 -4.28 5.46
CA ILE A 132 0.96 -3.55 5.36
C ILE A 132 -0.20 -4.52 5.21
N ALA A 133 -0.13 -5.42 4.23
CA ALA A 133 -1.19 -6.41 4.02
C ALA A 133 -1.40 -7.31 5.25
N ALA A 134 -0.32 -7.80 5.85
CA ALA A 134 -0.40 -8.67 7.02
C ALA A 134 -1.03 -7.97 8.24
N ARG A 135 -0.74 -6.68 8.45
CA ARG A 135 -1.34 -5.88 9.54
C ARG A 135 -2.82 -5.62 9.31
N VAL A 136 -3.22 -5.32 8.07
CA VAL A 136 -4.63 -5.10 7.70
C VAL A 136 -5.44 -6.37 7.94
N CYS A 137 -5.03 -7.50 7.37
CA CYS A 137 -5.71 -8.79 7.61
C CYS A 137 -5.69 -9.18 9.11
N GLY A 138 -4.67 -8.78 9.87
CA GLY A 138 -4.61 -9.04 11.32
C GLY A 138 -5.53 -8.19 12.19
N ALA A 139 -6.01 -7.04 11.72
CA ALA A 139 -6.57 -5.98 12.56
C ALA A 139 -8.03 -6.19 12.98
N SER A 140 -8.88 -6.79 12.14
CA SER A 140 -10.29 -7.04 12.47
C SER A 140 -10.50 -7.94 13.69
N ARG A 141 -9.45 -8.63 14.14
CA ARG A 141 -9.52 -9.60 15.24
C ARG A 141 -9.02 -9.07 16.58
N SER A 142 -8.50 -7.84 16.64
CA SER A 142 -8.05 -7.20 17.89
C SER A 142 -9.12 -6.35 18.59
N GLY A 143 -10.31 -6.22 18.00
CA GLY A 143 -11.41 -5.38 18.50
C GLY A 143 -12.43 -6.06 19.42
N GLY A 144 -12.22 -7.33 19.81
CA GLY A 144 -13.10 -8.03 20.75
C GLY A 144 -12.63 -7.83 22.19
N ILE A 145 -13.39 -7.09 22.99
CA ILE A 145 -13.24 -6.81 24.44
C ILE A 145 -13.11 -8.05 25.37
N PHE A 146 -12.89 -9.25 24.86
CA PHE A 146 -12.57 -10.43 25.66
C PHE A 146 -11.56 -11.30 24.93
N GLY A 147 -10.32 -11.33 25.45
CA GLY A 147 -9.24 -12.21 25.01
C GLY A 147 -9.58 -13.69 25.15
N LEU A 148 -10.39 -14.21 24.24
CA LEU A 148 -10.53 -15.63 23.95
C LEU A 148 -9.98 -15.86 22.55
N GLY A 149 -8.80 -16.49 22.55
CA GLY A 149 -7.93 -16.65 21.40
C GLY A 149 -8.54 -17.41 20.23
N GLY A 150 -7.94 -17.16 19.07
CA GLY A 150 -7.86 -18.16 18.01
C GLY A 150 -8.81 -17.93 16.84
N ALA A 151 -8.62 -16.83 16.11
CA ALA A 151 -8.95 -16.83 14.70
C ALA A 151 -7.67 -16.54 13.93
N THR A 152 -7.03 -17.61 13.45
CA THR A 152 -5.95 -17.52 12.47
C THR A 152 -6.46 -16.74 11.26
N VAL A 153 -5.56 -16.03 10.57
CA VAL A 153 -5.81 -15.47 9.23
C VAL A 153 -6.71 -16.41 8.41
N SER A 154 -7.79 -15.87 7.83
CA SER A 154 -8.78 -16.66 7.12
C SER A 154 -8.13 -17.35 5.91
N THR A 155 -8.81 -18.32 5.32
CA THR A 155 -8.29 -18.96 4.11
C THR A 155 -8.14 -17.95 2.97
N GLY A 156 -9.11 -17.04 2.79
CA GLY A 156 -9.06 -16.00 1.76
C GLY A 156 -7.92 -14.99 1.98
N GLU A 157 -7.76 -14.50 3.21
CA GLU A 157 -6.66 -13.62 3.58
C GLU A 157 -5.29 -14.31 3.43
N LYS A 158 -5.16 -15.59 3.81
CA LYS A 158 -3.93 -16.36 3.62
C LYS A 158 -3.58 -16.49 2.14
N THR A 159 -4.57 -16.85 1.31
CA THR A 159 -4.37 -16.95 -0.14
C THR A 159 -3.94 -15.60 -0.72
N PHE A 160 -4.58 -14.51 -0.32
CA PHE A 160 -4.17 -13.17 -0.75
C PHE A 160 -2.73 -12.82 -0.35
N LEU A 161 -2.33 -13.10 0.90
CA LEU A 161 -0.96 -12.85 1.37
C LEU A 161 0.07 -13.70 0.61
N ASP A 162 -0.24 -14.97 0.34
CA ASP A 162 0.63 -15.85 -0.44
C ASP A 162 0.78 -15.36 -1.89
N ASP A 163 -0.32 -14.94 -2.52
CA ASP A 163 -0.31 -14.41 -3.88
C ASP A 163 0.42 -13.06 -3.96
N LEU A 164 0.25 -12.20 -2.96
CA LEU A 164 0.97 -10.93 -2.82
C LEU A 164 2.47 -11.18 -2.68
N TYR A 165 2.86 -12.11 -1.81
CA TYR A 165 4.26 -12.47 -1.61
C TYR A 165 4.89 -13.02 -2.89
N ARG A 166 4.17 -13.88 -3.62
CA ARG A 166 4.61 -14.38 -4.94
C ARG A 166 4.73 -13.26 -5.96
N ALA A 167 3.77 -12.34 -6.01
CA ALA A 167 3.80 -11.20 -6.93
C ALA A 167 4.98 -10.26 -6.68
N LEU A 168 5.34 -10.03 -5.41
CA LEU A 168 6.46 -9.18 -5.04
C LEU A 168 7.82 -9.85 -5.25
N ASN A 169 7.89 -11.18 -5.31
CA ASN A 169 9.13 -11.94 -5.51
C ASN A 169 9.23 -12.60 -6.89
N ALA A 170 8.41 -12.16 -7.84
CA ALA A 170 8.41 -12.63 -9.23
C ALA A 170 9.61 -12.11 -10.04
#